data_AF-U4L3J2-F1
#
_entry.id   AF-U4L3J2-F1
#
_cell.length_a   1.000
_cell.length_b   1.000
_cell.length_c   1.000
_cell.angle_alpha   90.00
_cell.angle_beta   90.00
_cell.angle_gamma   90.00
#
_symmetry.space_group_name_H-M   'P 1'
#
loop_
_entity.id
_entity.type
_entity.pdbx_description
1 polymer ?
#
loop_
_entity_poly.entity_id
_entity_poly.type
_entity_poly.pdbx_seq_one_letter_code
_entity_poly.pdbx_strand_id
1 'polypeptide(L)'
;MQLPTLDFFYSLIAPLSYIVVLVGSLGTFSSLYRKRKAAKAAALEPWFPAHTTRDIYLSLLHLEGENEAPDSQLKAALMLRAKEDIKRLMALRQSKQPLQMLLQKGCVGDDVWTRFSQAEAEMEEELRDVVMDANAYKEGWGQVIFQTANEMVNHDRLRERTEQVEIEAAEERKWWDEKRARSQRELLAEEAATKKADN
;
A
#
# COMPACT_ATOMS: atom_id res chain seq x y z
N MET A 1 75.81 -15.55 -6.81
CA MET A 1 74.43 -15.04 -6.85
C MET A 1 73.64 -15.99 -7.75
N GLN A 2 73.01 -17.00 -7.17
CA GLN A 2 72.33 -18.05 -7.92
C GLN A 2 71.00 -17.49 -8.43
N LEU A 3 70.83 -17.35 -9.75
CA LEU A 3 69.57 -16.88 -10.33
C LEU A 3 68.47 -17.91 -10.04
N PRO A 4 67.24 -17.48 -9.69
CA PRO A 4 66.14 -18.40 -9.43
C PRO A 4 65.88 -19.26 -10.67
N THR A 5 65.81 -20.58 -10.47
CA THR A 5 65.47 -21.55 -11.51
C THR A 5 64.02 -21.35 -11.95
N LEU A 6 63.72 -21.62 -13.22
CA LEU A 6 62.36 -21.48 -13.79
C LEU A 6 61.31 -22.24 -12.97
N ASP A 7 61.70 -23.36 -12.36
CA ASP A 7 60.84 -24.20 -11.51
C ASP A 7 60.26 -23.46 -10.28
N PHE A 8 61.00 -22.50 -9.71
CA PHE A 8 60.52 -21.68 -8.60
C PHE A 8 59.34 -20.80 -9.02
N PHE A 9 59.41 -20.21 -10.21
CA PHE A 9 58.31 -19.39 -10.74
C PHE A 9 57.10 -20.25 -11.09
N TYR A 10 57.28 -21.46 -11.65
CA TYR A 10 56.16 -22.37 -11.92
C TYR A 10 55.47 -22.85 -10.63
N SER A 11 56.23 -23.18 -9.58
CA SER A 11 55.68 -23.61 -8.29
C SER A 11 54.91 -22.50 -7.56
N LEU A 12 55.27 -21.23 -7.76
CA LEU A 12 54.59 -20.08 -7.16
C LEU A 12 53.40 -19.57 -8.00
N ILE A 13 53.53 -19.53 -9.33
CA ILE A 13 52.50 -19.01 -10.24
C ILE A 13 51.32 -19.99 -10.36
N ALA A 14 51.56 -21.30 -10.29
CA ALA A 14 50.49 -22.30 -10.38
C ALA A 14 49.40 -22.12 -9.30
N PRO A 15 49.70 -22.07 -7.98
CA PRO A 15 48.68 -21.84 -6.96
C PRO A 15 48.07 -20.44 -7.01
N LEU A 16 48.84 -19.40 -7.36
CA LEU A 16 48.32 -18.04 -7.50
C LEU A 16 47.33 -17.92 -8.67
N SER A 17 47.64 -18.52 -9.81
CA SER A 17 46.74 -18.50 -10.97
C SER A 17 45.45 -19.26 -10.70
N TYR A 18 45.51 -20.38 -9.96
CA TYR A 18 44.32 -21.11 -9.49
C TYR A 18 43.42 -20.22 -8.62
N ILE A 19 43.99 -19.51 -7.64
CA ILE A 19 43.23 -18.60 -6.78
C ILE A 19 42.62 -17.46 -7.59
N VAL A 20 43.37 -16.86 -8.52
CA VAL A 20 42.87 -15.77 -9.38
C VAL A 20 41.68 -16.24 -10.23
N VAL A 21 41.77 -17.43 -10.83
CA VAL A 21 40.66 -18.01 -11.60
C VAL A 21 39.46 -18.32 -10.69
N LEU A 22 39.69 -18.85 -9.49
CA LEU A 22 38.63 -19.17 -8.54
C LEU A 22 37.92 -17.90 -8.04
N VAL A 23 38.67 -16.89 -7.61
CA VAL A 23 38.12 -15.61 -7.16
C VAL A 23 37.45 -14.86 -8.31
N GLY A 24 38.04 -14.87 -9.50
CA GLY A 24 37.45 -14.26 -10.70
C GLY A 24 36.15 -14.92 -11.13
N SER A 25 36.10 -16.26 -11.17
CA SER A 25 34.87 -17.02 -11.47
C SER A 25 33.79 -16.83 -10.39
N LEU A 26 34.17 -16.80 -9.11
CA LEU A 26 33.23 -16.54 -8.02
C LEU A 26 32.70 -15.10 -8.07
N GLY A 27 33.56 -14.12 -8.32
CA GLY A 27 33.18 -12.71 -8.41
C GLY A 27 32.25 -12.43 -9.58
N THR A 28 32.57 -12.97 -10.76
CA THR A 28 31.72 -12.87 -11.96
C THR A 28 30.37 -13.57 -11.74
N PHE A 29 30.35 -14.78 -11.18
CA PHE A 29 29.12 -15.50 -10.86
C PHE A 29 28.25 -14.74 -9.83
N SER A 30 28.85 -14.27 -8.74
CA SER A 30 28.14 -13.49 -7.70
C SER A 30 27.53 -12.21 -8.26
N SER A 31 28.28 -11.49 -9.09
CA SER A 31 27.79 -10.27 -9.76
C SER A 31 26.62 -10.58 -10.71
N LEU A 32 26.77 -11.58 -11.58
CA LEU A 32 25.71 -11.98 -12.52
C LEU A 32 24.46 -12.49 -11.79
N TYR A 33 24.62 -13.34 -10.77
CA TYR A 33 23.52 -13.87 -9.98
C TYR A 33 22.76 -12.75 -9.26
N ARG A 34 23.47 -11.82 -8.61
CA ARG A 34 22.85 -10.65 -7.94
C ARG A 34 22.12 -9.75 -8.93
N LYS A 35 22.72 -9.48 -10.10
CA LYS A 35 22.07 -8.69 -11.17
C LYS A 35 20.80 -9.37 -11.66
N ARG A 36 20.83 -10.68 -11.91
CA ARG A 36 19.64 -11.44 -12.33
C ARG A 36 18.56 -11.50 -11.25
N LYS A 37 18.96 -11.68 -9.99
CA LYS A 37 18.04 -11.65 -8.84
C LYS A 37 17.37 -10.28 -8.69
N ALA A 38 18.14 -9.20 -8.81
CA ALA A 38 17.63 -7.83 -8.77
C ALA A 38 16.69 -7.53 -9.94
N ALA A 39 17.05 -7.93 -11.17
CA ALA A 39 16.19 -7.76 -12.34
C ALA A 39 14.87 -8.53 -12.20
N LYS A 40 14.90 -9.75 -11.65
CA LYS A 40 13.68 -10.54 -11.37
C LYS A 40 12.81 -9.86 -10.31
N ALA A 41 13.42 -9.29 -9.27
CA ALA A 41 12.69 -8.56 -8.24
C ALA A 41 12.09 -7.24 -8.76
N ALA A 42 12.79 -6.55 -9.67
CA ALA A 42 12.31 -5.32 -10.31
C ALA A 42 11.20 -5.56 -11.36
N ALA A 43 11.11 -6.79 -11.89
CA ALA A 43 10.04 -7.19 -12.81
C ALA A 43 8.75 -7.60 -12.10
N LEU A 44 8.74 -7.63 -10.76
CA LEU A 44 7.53 -7.90 -10.00
C LEU A 44 6.59 -6.70 -10.13
N GLU A 45 5.30 -6.99 -10.26
CA GLU A 45 4.28 -5.95 -10.31
C GLU A 45 4.22 -5.21 -8.96
N PRO A 46 4.02 -3.88 -8.96
CA PRO A 46 3.82 -3.10 -7.75
C PRO A 46 2.71 -3.67 -6.85
N TRP A 47 2.83 -3.47 -5.54
CA TRP A 47 1.79 -3.92 -4.59
C TRP A 47 0.55 -3.03 -4.63
N PHE A 48 0.74 -1.72 -4.75
CA PHE A 48 -0.32 -0.73 -4.87
C PHE A 48 -0.40 -0.20 -6.30
N PRO A 49 -1.59 0.27 -6.72
CA PRO A 49 -1.72 1.00 -7.97
C PRO A 49 -0.93 2.33 -7.92
N ALA A 50 -0.78 2.95 -9.08
CA ALA A 50 -0.15 4.26 -9.24
C ALA A 50 -0.70 5.29 -8.22
N HIS A 51 0.19 6.16 -7.74
CA HIS A 51 -0.10 7.10 -6.66
C HIS A 51 -0.60 8.43 -7.22
N THR A 52 -1.89 8.48 -7.53
CA THR A 52 -2.51 9.61 -8.22
C THR A 52 -2.39 10.93 -7.46
N THR A 53 -2.49 10.93 -6.13
CA THR A 53 -2.41 12.15 -5.32
C THR A 53 -0.98 12.70 -5.25
N ARG A 54 0.02 11.81 -5.15
CA ARG A 54 1.44 12.18 -5.34
C ARG A 54 1.67 12.74 -6.73
N ASP A 55 1.20 12.07 -7.77
CA ASP A 55 1.43 12.50 -9.15
C ASP A 55 0.79 13.87 -9.42
N ILE A 56 -0.39 14.15 -8.85
CA ILE A 56 -1.03 15.48 -8.90
C ILE A 56 -0.17 16.51 -8.17
N TYR A 57 0.27 16.23 -6.93
CA TYR A 57 1.11 17.15 -6.16
C TYR A 57 2.40 17.49 -6.90
N LEU A 58 3.10 16.49 -7.42
CA LEU A 58 4.30 16.69 -8.21
C LEU A 58 4.00 17.46 -9.49
N SER A 59 2.91 17.15 -10.20
CA SER A 59 2.51 17.90 -11.40
C SER A 59 2.26 19.38 -11.09
N LEU A 60 1.63 19.69 -9.95
CA LEU A 60 1.42 21.07 -9.51
C LEU A 60 2.74 21.78 -9.19
N LEU A 61 3.74 21.07 -8.66
CA LEU A 61 5.06 21.63 -8.36
C LEU A 61 5.86 21.99 -9.63
N HIS A 62 5.61 21.30 -10.74
CA HIS A 62 6.25 21.57 -12.03
C HIS A 62 5.53 22.65 -12.85
N LEU A 63 4.45 23.25 -12.33
CA LEU A 63 3.81 24.39 -12.98
C LEU A 63 4.64 25.65 -12.74
N GLU A 64 5.13 26.27 -13.83
CA GLU A 64 5.96 27.48 -13.78
C GLU A 64 5.25 28.66 -14.48
N GLY A 65 5.61 29.89 -14.08
CA GLY A 65 5.14 31.13 -14.71
C GLY A 65 3.70 31.49 -14.33
N GLU A 66 2.86 31.81 -15.31
CA GLU A 66 1.48 32.30 -15.08
C GLU A 66 0.55 31.23 -14.46
N ASN A 67 0.91 29.95 -14.56
CA ASN A 67 0.13 28.83 -14.03
C ASN A 67 0.66 28.30 -12.69
N GLU A 68 1.58 29.01 -12.02
CA GLU A 68 2.14 28.58 -10.74
C GLU A 68 1.02 28.37 -9.69
N ALA A 69 1.01 27.17 -9.10
CA ALA A 69 -0.01 26.83 -8.13
C ALA A 69 0.21 27.63 -6.83
N PRO A 70 -0.83 28.27 -6.27
CA PRO A 70 -0.72 28.92 -4.97
C PRO A 70 -0.27 27.96 -3.88
N ASP A 71 0.53 28.45 -2.93
CA ASP A 71 1.02 27.69 -1.78
C ASP A 71 -0.09 26.99 -0.98
N SER A 72 -1.29 27.59 -0.89
CA SER A 72 -2.45 26.96 -0.26
C SER A 72 -2.93 25.70 -1.00
N GLN A 73 -2.86 25.69 -2.34
CA GLN A 73 -3.23 24.53 -3.15
C GLN A 73 -2.17 23.43 -3.05
N LEU A 74 -0.87 23.80 -3.04
CA LEU A 74 0.23 22.85 -2.85
C LEU A 74 0.15 22.16 -1.48
N LYS A 75 -0.09 22.92 -0.41
CA LYS A 75 -0.29 22.39 0.95
C LYS A 75 -1.51 21.47 1.04
N ALA A 76 -2.60 21.83 0.37
CA ALA A 76 -3.80 20.99 0.31
C ALA A 76 -3.53 19.69 -0.47
N ALA A 77 -2.83 19.76 -1.59
CA ALA A 77 -2.44 18.59 -2.37
C ALA A 77 -1.50 17.66 -1.59
N LEU A 78 -0.52 18.21 -0.85
CA LEU A 78 0.35 17.44 0.05
C LEU A 78 -0.46 16.75 1.16
N MET A 79 -1.48 17.41 1.72
CA MET A 79 -2.37 16.80 2.71
C MET A 79 -3.18 15.64 2.13
N LEU A 80 -3.65 15.75 0.88
CA LEU A 80 -4.34 14.67 0.18
C LEU A 80 -3.41 13.49 -0.12
N ARG A 81 -2.15 13.76 -0.50
CA ARG A 81 -1.09 12.74 -0.63
C ARG A 81 -0.90 12.00 0.69
N ALA A 82 -0.66 12.72 1.79
CA ALA A 82 -0.49 12.15 3.12
C ALA A 82 -1.71 11.31 3.58
N LYS A 83 -2.92 11.75 3.24
CA LYS A 83 -4.17 11.02 3.52
C LYS A 83 -4.22 9.67 2.79
N GLU A 84 -3.82 9.64 1.52
CA GLU A 84 -3.72 8.39 0.75
C GLU A 84 -2.62 7.48 1.31
N ASP A 85 -1.48 8.03 1.72
CA ASP A 85 -0.40 7.27 2.35
C ASP A 85 -0.85 6.60 3.64
N ILE A 86 -1.64 7.28 4.48
CA ILE A 86 -2.24 6.65 5.67
C ILE A 86 -3.15 5.48 5.29
N LYS A 87 -3.99 5.61 4.26
CA LYS A 87 -4.86 4.51 3.80
C LYS A 87 -4.03 3.30 3.39
N ARG A 88 -2.96 3.51 2.61
CA ARG A 88 -2.04 2.45 2.16
C ARG A 88 -1.25 1.83 3.32
N LEU A 89 -0.74 2.65 4.23
CA LEU A 89 -0.03 2.21 5.44
C LEU A 89 -0.93 1.33 6.33
N MET A 90 -2.18 1.73 6.54
CA MET A 90 -3.15 0.93 7.30
C MET A 90 -3.40 -0.42 6.64
N ALA A 91 -3.54 -0.45 5.30
CA ALA A 91 -3.72 -1.68 4.54
C ALA A 91 -2.51 -2.63 4.66
N LEU A 92 -1.28 -2.10 4.57
CA LEU A 92 -0.06 -2.88 4.79
C LEU A 92 -0.02 -3.47 6.22
N ARG A 93 -0.25 -2.63 7.23
CA ARG A 93 -0.23 -3.06 8.64
C ARG A 93 -1.26 -4.15 8.93
N GLN A 94 -2.48 -4.02 8.38
CA GLN A 94 -3.53 -5.01 8.54
C GLN A 94 -3.21 -6.33 7.83
N SER A 95 -2.51 -6.27 6.70
CA SER A 95 -2.20 -7.45 5.87
C SER A 95 -0.97 -8.23 6.35
N LYS A 96 -0.03 -7.58 7.05
CA LYS A 96 1.26 -8.17 7.44
C LYS A 96 1.13 -9.47 8.21
N GLN A 97 0.38 -9.46 9.30
CA GLN A 97 0.27 -10.61 10.21
C GLN A 97 -0.45 -11.81 9.55
N PRO A 98 -1.61 -11.64 8.88
CA PRO A 98 -2.24 -12.72 8.12
C PRO A 98 -1.33 -13.27 7.01
N LEU A 99 -0.61 -12.41 6.28
CA LEU A 99 0.26 -12.83 5.20
C LEU A 99 1.43 -13.68 5.70
N GLN A 100 2.04 -13.32 6.84
CA GLN A 100 3.07 -14.13 7.48
C GLN A 100 2.57 -15.53 7.85
N MET A 101 1.35 -15.63 8.40
CA MET A 101 0.75 -16.93 8.72
C MET A 101 0.54 -17.78 7.46
N LEU A 102 0.06 -17.18 6.37
CA LEU A 102 -0.19 -17.89 5.11
C LEU A 102 1.12 -18.35 4.46
N LEU A 103 2.18 -17.56 4.55
CA LEU A 103 3.51 -17.93 4.09
C LEU A 103 4.07 -19.14 4.86
N GLN A 104 3.95 -19.14 6.20
CA GLN A 104 4.40 -20.27 7.03
C GLN A 104 3.65 -21.57 6.71
N LYS A 105 2.37 -21.46 6.33
CA LYS A 105 1.56 -22.61 5.90
C LYS A 105 1.85 -23.07 4.47
N GLY A 106 2.69 -22.35 3.73
CA GLY A 106 2.97 -22.63 2.32
C GLY A 106 1.81 -22.33 1.37
N CYS A 107 0.80 -21.55 1.82
CA CYS A 107 -0.37 -21.19 1.00
C CYS A 107 -0.07 -20.02 0.05
N VAL A 108 1.01 -19.28 0.29
CA VAL A 108 1.43 -18.09 -0.47
C VAL A 108 2.89 -18.24 -0.86
N GLY A 109 3.24 -17.79 -2.07
CA GLY A 109 4.61 -17.83 -2.60
C GLY A 109 5.55 -16.81 -1.95
N ASP A 110 6.85 -17.09 -2.01
CA ASP A 110 7.92 -16.20 -1.53
C ASP A 110 8.02 -14.89 -2.34
N ASP A 111 7.56 -14.91 -3.59
CA ASP A 111 7.45 -13.75 -4.47
C ASP A 111 6.44 -12.72 -3.93
N VAL A 112 5.28 -13.16 -3.43
CA VAL A 112 4.27 -12.28 -2.82
C VAL A 112 4.81 -11.64 -1.55
N TRP A 113 5.51 -12.43 -0.72
CA TRP A 113 6.15 -11.91 0.49
C TRP A 113 7.24 -10.89 0.18
N THR A 114 8.03 -11.13 -0.88
CA THR A 114 9.02 -10.20 -1.38
C THR A 114 8.37 -8.89 -1.84
N ARG A 115 7.30 -8.96 -2.65
CA ARG A 115 6.52 -7.78 -3.09
C ARG A 115 5.96 -6.98 -1.92
N PHE A 116 5.40 -7.66 -0.92
CA PHE A 116 4.88 -7.01 0.27
C PHE A 116 5.98 -6.27 1.05
N SER A 117 7.14 -6.92 1.23
CA SER A 117 8.28 -6.32 1.94
C SER A 117 8.86 -5.12 1.19
N GLN A 118 8.89 -5.18 -0.14
CA GLN A 118 9.27 -4.03 -0.99
C GLN A 118 8.28 -2.88 -0.82
N ALA A 119 6.98 -3.15 -0.84
CA ALA A 119 5.95 -2.14 -0.65
C ALA A 119 6.00 -1.49 0.75
N GLU A 120 6.38 -2.24 1.79
CA GLU A 120 6.64 -1.65 3.12
C GLU A 120 7.82 -0.66 3.07
N ALA A 121 8.91 -1.03 2.41
CA ALA A 121 10.08 -0.16 2.29
C ALA A 121 9.79 1.10 1.45
N GLU A 122 9.08 0.95 0.32
CA GLU A 122 8.64 2.06 -0.53
C GLU A 122 7.70 3.00 0.23
N MET A 123 6.78 2.45 1.04
CA MET A 123 5.90 3.26 1.89
C MET A 123 6.69 4.02 2.96
N GLU A 124 7.71 3.42 3.59
CA GLU A 124 8.56 4.15 4.56
C GLU A 124 9.31 5.32 3.91
N GLU A 125 9.79 5.15 2.69
CA GLU A 125 10.44 6.22 1.93
C GLU A 125 9.45 7.34 1.59
N GLU A 126 8.28 6.99 1.05
CA GLU A 126 7.21 7.95 0.73
C GLU A 126 6.79 8.76 1.97
N LEU A 127 6.64 8.12 3.14
CA LEU A 127 6.32 8.81 4.39
C LEU A 127 7.43 9.79 4.81
N ARG A 128 8.71 9.43 4.62
CA ARG A 128 9.84 10.32 4.90
C ARG A 128 9.83 11.53 3.98
N ASP A 129 9.58 11.32 2.69
CA ASP A 129 9.52 12.39 1.69
C ASP A 129 8.40 13.39 2.03
N VAL A 130 7.21 12.91 2.38
CA VAL A 130 6.10 13.78 2.79
C VAL A 130 6.41 14.58 4.06
N VAL A 131 7.11 13.99 5.03
CA VAL A 131 7.58 14.73 6.22
C VAL A 131 8.58 15.83 5.83
N MET A 132 9.50 15.53 4.92
CA MET A 132 10.48 16.50 4.42
C MET A 132 9.79 17.65 3.66
N ASP A 133 8.89 17.34 2.73
CA ASP A 133 8.09 18.32 1.99
C ASP A 133 7.28 19.20 2.95
N ALA A 134 6.62 18.60 3.95
CA ALA A 134 5.85 19.34 4.94
C ALA A 134 6.74 20.31 5.74
N ASN A 135 7.92 19.87 6.19
CA ASN A 135 8.85 20.73 6.90
C ASN A 135 9.44 21.83 6.01
N ALA A 136 9.57 21.60 4.70
CA ALA A 136 10.00 22.62 3.75
C ALA A 136 8.96 23.75 3.61
N TYR A 137 7.66 23.44 3.65
CA TYR A 137 6.60 24.46 3.67
C TYR A 137 6.49 25.19 5.00
N LYS A 138 6.64 24.48 6.13
CA LYS A 138 6.58 25.04 7.47
C LYS A 138 7.30 24.14 8.46
N GLU A 139 8.28 24.71 9.16
CA GLU A 139 9.01 24.00 10.21
C GLU A 139 8.07 23.37 11.25
N GLY A 140 8.31 22.10 11.57
CA GLY A 140 7.52 21.32 12.52
C GLY A 140 6.23 20.74 11.96
N TRP A 141 5.81 21.10 10.74
CA TRP A 141 4.57 20.57 10.15
C TRP A 141 4.65 19.06 9.88
N GLY A 142 5.83 18.54 9.54
CA GLY A 142 6.05 17.12 9.33
C GLY A 142 5.75 16.23 10.56
N GLN A 143 5.74 16.79 11.77
CA GLN A 143 5.39 16.05 12.98
C GLN A 143 3.88 15.82 13.13
N VAL A 144 3.05 16.69 12.54
CA VAL A 144 1.59 16.71 12.75
C VAL A 144 0.80 16.38 11.47
N ILE A 145 1.44 16.42 10.29
CA ILE A 145 0.77 16.17 9.01
C ILE A 145 0.06 14.81 8.98
N PHE A 146 0.75 13.75 9.40
CA PHE A 146 0.17 12.40 9.42
C PHE A 146 -0.88 12.18 10.51
N GLN A 147 -0.80 12.92 11.62
CA GLN A 147 -1.86 12.91 12.64
C GLN A 147 -3.14 13.51 12.05
N THR A 148 -3.01 14.66 11.39
CA THR A 148 -4.12 15.34 10.71
C THR A 148 -4.71 14.47 9.60
N ALA A 149 -3.86 13.87 8.76
CA ALA A 149 -4.27 12.96 7.70
C ALA A 149 -5.02 11.74 8.24
N ASN A 150 -4.57 11.16 9.35
CA ASN A 150 -5.26 10.05 10.01
C ASN A 150 -6.67 10.44 10.48
N GLU A 151 -6.83 11.62 11.10
CA GLU A 151 -8.14 12.12 11.48
C GLU A 151 -9.05 12.34 10.26
N MET A 152 -8.52 12.84 9.14
CA MET A 152 -9.28 12.96 7.89
C MET A 152 -9.74 11.59 7.35
N VAL A 153 -8.89 10.56 7.39
CA VAL A 153 -9.27 9.20 6.99
C VAL A 153 -10.36 8.64 7.91
N ASN A 154 -10.27 8.88 9.22
CA ASN A 154 -11.28 8.43 10.17
C ASN A 154 -12.62 9.16 9.98
N HIS A 155 -12.58 10.47 9.72
CA HIS A 155 -13.76 11.26 9.41
C HIS A 155 -14.45 10.76 8.13
N ASP A 156 -13.70 10.53 7.04
CA ASP A 156 -14.26 9.95 5.81
C ASP A 156 -14.98 8.63 6.08
N ARG A 157 -14.31 7.70 6.81
CA ARG A 157 -14.89 6.39 7.13
C ARG A 157 -16.16 6.50 7.97
N LEU A 158 -16.21 7.44 8.91
CA LEU A 158 -17.40 7.67 9.73
C LEU A 158 -18.55 8.20 8.88
N ARG A 159 -18.25 9.15 7.99
CA ARG A 159 -19.21 9.72 7.06
C ARG A 159 -19.77 8.65 6.12
N GLU A 160 -18.92 7.85 5.48
CA GLU A 160 -19.32 6.76 4.60
C GLU A 160 -20.26 5.76 5.31
N ARG A 161 -19.96 5.38 6.55
CA ARG A 161 -20.84 4.49 7.33
C ARG A 161 -22.17 5.14 7.68
N THR A 162 -22.16 6.43 8.02
CA THR A 162 -23.39 7.16 8.35
C THR A 162 -24.30 7.23 7.12
N GLU A 163 -23.73 7.55 5.96
CA GLU A 163 -24.43 7.56 4.68
C GLU A 163 -25.02 6.16 4.34
N GLN A 164 -24.26 5.08 4.57
CA GLN A 164 -24.76 3.71 4.39
C GLN A 164 -25.94 3.39 5.32
N VAL A 165 -25.84 3.74 6.61
CA VAL A 165 -26.91 3.51 7.59
C VAL A 165 -28.17 4.29 7.22
N GLU A 166 -28.04 5.52 6.70
CA GLU A 166 -29.19 6.30 6.23
C GLU A 166 -29.90 5.64 5.04
N ILE A 167 -29.14 5.06 4.10
CA ILE A 167 -29.68 4.31 2.96
C ILE A 167 -30.41 3.06 3.44
N GLU A 168 -29.76 2.25 4.27
CA GLU A 168 -30.33 1.01 4.83
C GLU A 168 -31.60 1.31 5.63
N ALA A 169 -31.59 2.34 6.48
CA ALA A 169 -32.77 2.72 7.27
C ALA A 169 -33.96 3.14 6.39
N ALA A 170 -33.71 3.82 5.26
CA ALA A 170 -34.77 4.20 4.32
C ALA A 170 -35.37 2.98 3.60
N GLU A 171 -34.54 2.00 3.24
CA GLU A 171 -34.98 0.74 2.64
C GLU A 171 -35.77 -0.13 3.64
N GLU A 172 -35.24 -0.31 4.85
CA GLU A 172 -35.90 -1.03 5.92
C GLU A 172 -37.25 -0.40 6.28
N ARG A 173 -37.33 0.94 6.29
CA ARG A 173 -38.58 1.64 6.58
C ARG A 173 -39.65 1.34 5.53
N LYS A 174 -39.30 1.38 4.24
CA LYS A 174 -40.22 1.02 3.16
C LYS A 174 -40.71 -0.42 3.29
N TRP A 175 -39.77 -1.34 3.48
CA TRP A 175 -40.08 -2.76 3.69
C TRP A 175 -41.02 -2.98 4.89
N TRP A 176 -40.75 -2.31 6.00
CA TRP A 176 -41.54 -2.41 7.22
C TRP A 176 -42.96 -1.85 7.05
N ASP A 177 -43.10 -0.72 6.36
CA ASP A 177 -44.41 -0.11 6.11
C ASP A 177 -45.26 -1.01 5.17
N GLU A 178 -44.66 -1.63 4.15
CA GLU A 178 -45.32 -2.63 3.30
C GLU A 178 -45.75 -3.88 4.08
N LYS A 179 -44.86 -4.39 4.94
CA LYS A 179 -45.16 -5.54 5.80
C LYS A 179 -46.31 -5.24 6.75
N ARG A 180 -46.29 -4.07 7.41
CA ARG A 180 -47.36 -3.62 8.30
C ARG A 180 -48.70 -3.52 7.56
N ALA A 181 -48.72 -2.93 6.38
CA ALA A 181 -49.93 -2.80 5.57
C ALA A 181 -50.47 -4.16 5.08
N ARG A 182 -49.60 -5.14 4.83
CA ARG A 182 -50.00 -6.52 4.52
C ARG A 182 -50.65 -7.19 5.73
N SER A 183 -49.99 -7.17 6.88
CA SER A 183 -50.52 -7.80 8.11
C SER A 183 -51.83 -7.17 8.56
N GLN A 184 -52.01 -5.85 8.42
CA GLN A 184 -53.29 -5.19 8.72
C GLN A 184 -54.42 -5.68 7.80
N ARG A 185 -54.14 -5.90 6.52
CA ARG A 185 -55.13 -6.42 5.56
C ARG A 185 -55.53 -7.85 5.87
N GLU A 186 -54.58 -8.70 6.24
CA GLU A 186 -54.82 -10.09 6.63
C GLU A 186 -55.71 -10.17 7.88
N LEU A 187 -55.40 -9.40 8.93
CA LEU A 187 -56.20 -9.36 10.16
C LEU A 187 -57.65 -8.90 9.92
N LEU A 188 -57.85 -7.82 9.15
CA LEU A 188 -59.20 -7.34 8.83
C LEU A 188 -59.99 -8.35 7.99
N ALA A 189 -59.32 -9.10 7.12
CA ALA A 189 -59.96 -10.16 6.34
C ALA A 189 -60.39 -11.33 7.23
N GLU A 190 -59.57 -11.73 8.21
CA GLU A 190 -59.91 -12.75 9.20
C GLU A 190 -61.09 -12.33 10.08
N GLU A 191 -61.10 -11.10 10.61
CA GLU A 191 -62.23 -10.58 11.40
C GLU A 191 -63.54 -10.52 10.60
N ALA A 192 -63.47 -10.18 9.31
CA ALA A 192 -64.63 -10.18 8.44
C ALA A 192 -65.14 -11.61 8.14
N ALA A 193 -64.23 -12.59 8.07
CA ALA A 193 -64.58 -13.99 7.85
C ALA A 193 -65.23 -14.63 9.10
N THR A 194 -64.74 -14.33 10.30
CA THR A 194 -65.33 -14.83 11.55
C THR A 194 -66.72 -14.26 11.80
N LYS A 195 -66.92 -12.95 11.60
CA LYS A 195 -68.25 -12.32 11.72
C LYS A 195 -69.29 -12.86 10.73
N LYS A 196 -68.85 -13.34 9.56
CA LYS A 196 -69.72 -14.02 8.59
C LYS A 196 -70.05 -15.47 8.97
N ALA A 197 -69.22 -16.11 9.79
CA ALA A 197 -69.46 -17.48 10.25
C ALA A 197 -70.38 -17.54 11.47
N ASP A 198 -70.41 -16.48 12.28
CA ASP A 198 -71.25 -16.37 13.48
C ASP A 198 -72.69 -15.86 13.22
N ASN A 199 -73.03 -15.54 11.97
CA ASN A 199 -74.30 -14.94 11.56
C ASN A 199 -74.99 -15.77 10.48
#